data_AF-A0A924KUE3-F1
#
_entry.id   AF-A0A924KUE3-F1
#
_cell.length_a   1.000
_cell.length_b   1.000
_cell.length_c   1.000
_cell.angle_alpha   90.00
_cell.angle_beta   90.00
_cell.angle_gamma   90.00
#
_symmetry.space_group_name_H-M   'P 1'
#
loop_
_entity.id
_entity.type
_entity.pdbx_description
1 polymer ?
#
loop_
_entity_poly.entity_id
_entity_poly.type
_entity_poly.pdbx_seq_one_letter_code
_entity_poly.pdbx_strand_id
1 'polypeptide(L)'
;MVYAIDEKSETIDYFPYNKVVEFAKANNQQAILEAGDAYGKRWTSEFEREQKIKTVSQLLANINKPSYGQTEMAQFYYPLLAIGDSKTQNGAELNAAWYQRNAKIIAKLHQTAKPGDKIMVLFGAGHNYWLRHFIKEMPGYQLVEAYNYLK
;
A
#
# COMPACT_ATOMS: atom_id res chain seq x y z
N MET A 1 3.39 -0.58 25.33
CA MET A 1 2.53 0.60 25.08
C MET A 1 1.93 0.47 23.68
N VAL A 2 0.77 1.08 23.42
CA VAL A 2 0.11 1.06 22.10
C VAL A 2 -0.03 2.50 21.61
N TYR A 3 0.33 2.75 20.35
CA TYR A 3 0.31 4.07 19.74
C TYR A 3 -0.53 4.06 18.46
N ALA A 4 -1.36 5.08 18.28
CA ALA A 4 -2.05 5.32 17.02
C ALA A 4 -1.13 6.15 16.10
N ILE A 5 -0.60 5.53 15.06
CA ILE A 5 0.35 6.17 14.11
C ILE A 5 -0.24 6.33 12.70
N ASP A 6 -1.51 5.96 12.48
CA ASP A 6 -2.17 6.18 11.19
C ASP A 6 -2.29 7.70 10.89
N GLU A 7 -2.26 8.04 9.60
CA GLU A 7 -2.47 9.40 9.12
C GLU A 7 -3.89 9.56 8.59
N LYS A 8 -4.57 10.57 9.15
CA LYS A 8 -5.92 11.00 8.78
C LYS A 8 -5.90 12.48 8.50
N SER A 9 -6.68 12.92 7.52
CA SER A 9 -6.82 14.32 7.17
C SER A 9 -8.23 14.60 6.69
N GLU A 10 -8.74 15.78 7.03
CA GLU A 10 -9.99 16.32 6.48
C GLU A 10 -9.75 17.15 5.21
N THR A 11 -8.48 17.52 4.95
CA THR A 11 -8.10 18.45 3.88
C THR A 11 -7.28 17.80 2.77
N ILE A 12 -6.57 16.71 3.07
CA ILE A 12 -5.75 15.99 2.11
C ILE A 12 -6.43 14.67 1.76
N ASP A 13 -6.84 14.53 0.51
CA ASP A 13 -7.19 13.25 -0.07
C ASP A 13 -5.92 12.47 -0.40
N TYR A 14 -5.60 11.50 0.45
CA TYR A 14 -4.41 10.65 0.29
C TYR A 14 -4.55 9.58 -0.78
N PHE A 15 -5.75 9.43 -1.35
CA PHE A 15 -6.00 8.45 -2.39
C PHE A 15 -7.04 8.98 -3.38
N PRO A 16 -6.69 10.01 -4.19
CA PRO A 16 -7.60 10.71 -5.08
C PRO A 16 -7.95 9.92 -6.34
N TYR A 17 -8.41 8.68 -6.15
CA TYR A 17 -8.67 7.71 -7.21
C TYR A 17 -9.80 8.16 -8.15
N ASN A 18 -10.81 8.86 -7.64
CA ASN A 18 -11.88 9.39 -8.48
C ASN A 18 -11.35 10.33 -9.57
N LYS A 19 -10.37 11.18 -9.26
CA LYS A 19 -9.72 12.06 -10.26
C LYS A 19 -9.01 11.26 -11.34
N VAL A 20 -8.33 10.18 -10.95
CA VAL A 20 -7.66 9.26 -11.89
C VAL A 20 -8.68 8.61 -12.82
N VAL A 21 -9.80 8.13 -12.27
CA VAL A 21 -10.87 7.48 -13.04
C VAL A 21 -11.54 8.45 -14.01
N GLU A 22 -11.90 9.64 -13.55
CA GLU A 22 -12.53 10.68 -14.36
C GLU A 22 -11.62 11.11 -15.51
N PHE A 23 -10.34 11.38 -15.22
CA PHE A 23 -9.36 11.76 -16.23
C PHE A 23 -9.17 10.65 -17.26
N ALA A 24 -9.00 9.40 -16.82
CA ALA A 24 -8.77 8.29 -17.75
C ALA A 24 -9.98 8.06 -18.68
N LYS A 25 -11.20 8.23 -18.17
CA LYS A 25 -12.42 8.14 -18.99
C LYS A 25 -12.53 9.27 -20.00
N ALA A 26 -12.19 10.49 -19.62
CA ALA A 26 -12.23 11.65 -20.52
C ALA A 26 -11.16 11.61 -21.61
N ASN A 27 -10.04 10.90 -21.38
CA ASN A 27 -8.86 10.94 -22.24
C ASN A 27 -8.53 9.60 -22.93
N ASN A 28 -9.49 8.67 -23.02
CA ASN A 28 -9.31 7.37 -23.68
C ASN A 28 -8.20 6.48 -23.07
N GLN A 29 -7.99 6.56 -21.75
CA GLN A 29 -6.99 5.80 -20.99
C GLN A 29 -7.61 4.68 -20.12
N GLN A 30 -8.87 4.31 -20.36
CA GLN A 30 -9.63 3.35 -19.55
C GLN A 30 -9.00 1.96 -19.51
N ALA A 31 -8.29 1.55 -20.57
CA ALA A 31 -7.61 0.25 -20.61
C ALA A 31 -6.62 0.05 -19.44
N ILE A 32 -6.02 1.13 -18.93
CA ILE A 32 -5.14 1.07 -17.75
C ILE A 32 -5.94 0.73 -16.49
N LEU A 33 -7.13 1.32 -16.33
CA LEU A 33 -8.03 1.00 -15.21
C LEU A 33 -8.54 -0.44 -15.31
N GLU A 34 -8.93 -0.89 -16.50
CA GLU A 34 -9.44 -2.24 -16.75
C GLU A 34 -8.40 -3.32 -16.41
N ALA A 35 -7.12 -3.06 -16.68
CA ALA A 35 -6.03 -3.96 -16.28
C ALA A 35 -5.94 -4.09 -14.75
N GLY A 36 -6.03 -2.96 -14.03
CA GLY A 36 -6.08 -2.92 -12.56
C GLY A 36 -7.31 -3.64 -12.00
N ASP A 37 -8.49 -3.42 -12.57
CA ASP A 37 -9.73 -4.09 -12.20
C ASP A 37 -9.65 -5.61 -12.42
N ALA A 38 -9.05 -6.03 -13.54
CA ALA A 38 -8.84 -7.44 -13.83
C ALA A 38 -7.87 -8.10 -12.84
N TYR A 39 -6.83 -7.39 -12.41
CA TYR A 39 -5.98 -7.84 -11.31
C TYR A 39 -6.76 -7.95 -9.99
N GLY A 40 -7.52 -6.92 -9.61
CA GLY A 40 -8.35 -6.92 -8.40
C GLY A 40 -9.36 -8.07 -8.38
N LYS A 41 -10.08 -8.31 -9.48
CA LYS A 41 -11.00 -9.43 -9.63
C LYS A 41 -10.31 -10.79 -9.47
N ARG A 42 -9.14 -10.98 -10.10
CA ARG A 42 -8.35 -12.20 -9.96
C ARG A 42 -7.92 -12.43 -8.51
N TRP A 43 -7.44 -11.38 -7.85
CA TRP A 43 -7.04 -11.43 -6.46
C TRP A 43 -8.22 -11.80 -5.55
N THR A 44 -9.38 -11.15 -5.71
CA THR A 44 -10.59 -11.44 -4.91
C THR A 44 -11.06 -12.87 -5.11
N SER A 45 -11.19 -13.34 -6.35
CA SER A 45 -11.61 -14.71 -6.64
C SER A 45 -10.67 -15.75 -6.03
N GLU A 46 -9.36 -15.51 -6.11
CA GLU A 46 -8.36 -16.39 -5.50
C GLU A 46 -8.44 -16.36 -3.97
N PHE A 47 -8.59 -15.17 -3.37
CA PHE A 47 -8.74 -15.02 -1.92
C PHE A 47 -10.02 -15.70 -1.40
N GLU A 48 -11.14 -15.60 -2.12
CA GLU A 48 -12.39 -16.31 -1.82
C GLU A 48 -12.25 -17.83 -1.92
N ARG A 49 -11.52 -18.31 -2.94
CA ARG A 49 -11.23 -19.74 -3.09
C ARG A 49 -10.41 -20.25 -1.92
N GLU A 50 -9.38 -19.52 -1.53
CA GLU A 50 -8.48 -19.87 -0.44
C GLU A 50 -9.17 -19.80 0.93
N GLN A 51 -10.11 -18.85 1.13
CA GLN A 51 -10.92 -18.77 2.36
C GLN A 51 -11.70 -20.04 2.67
N LYS A 52 -12.07 -20.84 1.67
CA LYS A 52 -12.81 -22.09 1.86
C LYS A 52 -11.95 -23.23 2.43
N ILE A 53 -10.62 -23.12 2.32
CA ILE A 53 -9.69 -24.21 2.64
C ILE A 53 -8.55 -23.80 3.59
N LYS A 54 -8.33 -22.50 3.82
CA LYS A 54 -7.29 -21.97 4.69
C LYS A 54 -7.86 -21.34 5.95
N THR A 55 -7.09 -21.42 7.02
CA THR A 55 -7.39 -20.66 8.24
C THR A 55 -7.12 -19.17 8.03
N VAL A 56 -7.72 -18.32 8.86
CA VAL A 56 -7.45 -16.87 8.88
C VAL A 56 -5.95 -16.59 9.02
N SER A 57 -5.25 -17.33 9.89
CA SER A 57 -3.79 -17.17 10.06
C SER A 57 -3.02 -17.44 8.76
N GLN A 58 -3.38 -18.50 8.03
CA GLN A 58 -2.72 -18.83 6.76
C GLN A 58 -3.00 -17.79 5.66
N LEU A 59 -4.23 -17.25 5.62
CA LEU A 59 -4.59 -16.17 4.71
C LEU A 59 -3.82 -14.88 5.03
N LEU A 60 -3.74 -14.51 6.30
CA LEU A 60 -3.02 -13.32 6.74
C LEU A 60 -1.49 -13.47 6.63
N ALA A 61 -0.95 -14.68 6.82
CA ALA A 61 0.46 -14.97 6.57
C ALA A 61 0.80 -14.76 5.08
N ASN A 62 -0.08 -15.17 4.18
CA ASN A 62 0.10 -14.98 2.74
C ASN A 62 0.25 -13.50 2.34
N ILE A 63 -0.58 -12.60 2.86
CA ILE A 63 -0.50 -11.16 2.56
C ILE A 63 0.66 -10.45 3.28
N ASN A 64 1.29 -11.12 4.26
CA ASN A 64 2.49 -10.62 4.93
C ASN A 64 3.79 -11.00 4.22
N LYS A 65 3.74 -11.82 3.16
CA LYS A 65 4.93 -12.18 2.36
C LYS A 65 5.68 -10.93 1.89
N PRO A 66 7.02 -10.88 1.94
CA PRO A 66 7.79 -9.71 1.51
C PRO A 66 7.51 -9.29 0.06
N SER A 67 7.18 -10.24 -0.82
CA SER A 67 6.86 -9.99 -2.22
C SER A 67 5.47 -9.38 -2.44
N TYR A 68 4.55 -9.51 -1.49
CA TYR A 68 3.14 -9.14 -1.69
C TYR A 68 2.98 -7.65 -2.04
N GLY A 69 3.60 -6.76 -1.26
CA GLY A 69 3.55 -5.32 -1.52
C GLY A 69 4.22 -4.92 -2.84
N GLN A 70 5.26 -5.65 -3.28
CA GLN A 70 5.88 -5.40 -4.59
C GLN A 70 4.92 -5.76 -5.73
N THR A 71 4.19 -6.87 -5.59
CA THR A 71 3.14 -7.24 -6.55
C THR A 71 2.03 -6.20 -6.60
N GLU A 72 1.56 -5.68 -5.46
CA GLU A 72 0.54 -4.61 -5.45
C GLU A 72 1.03 -3.35 -6.16
N MET A 73 2.28 -2.93 -5.93
CA MET A 73 2.84 -1.76 -6.60
C MET A 73 2.92 -1.97 -8.10
N ALA A 74 3.42 -3.13 -8.54
CA ALA A 74 3.60 -3.45 -9.95
C ALA A 74 2.28 -3.65 -10.71
N GLN A 75 1.26 -4.23 -10.08
CA GLN A 75 0.01 -4.61 -10.74
C GLN A 75 -1.08 -3.55 -10.65
N PHE A 76 -1.00 -2.63 -9.69
CA PHE A 76 -2.06 -1.64 -9.47
C PHE A 76 -1.53 -0.21 -9.47
N TYR A 77 -0.69 0.17 -8.50
CA TYR A 77 -0.35 1.58 -8.28
C TYR A 77 0.58 2.19 -9.35
N TYR A 78 1.64 1.50 -9.76
CA TYR A 78 2.58 2.00 -10.76
C TYR A 78 2.00 2.06 -12.18
N PRO A 79 1.13 1.13 -12.62
CA PRO A 79 0.37 1.30 -13.86
C PRO A 79 -0.41 2.61 -13.92
N LEU A 80 -0.93 3.12 -12.78
CA LEU A 80 -1.64 4.40 -12.76
C LEU A 80 -0.75 5.58 -13.15
N LEU A 81 0.58 5.49 -13.05
CA LEU A 81 1.49 6.56 -13.47
C LEU A 81 1.37 6.90 -14.96
N ALA A 82 0.84 5.99 -15.78
CA ALA A 82 0.56 6.25 -17.19
C ALA A 82 -0.73 7.08 -17.41
N ILE A 83 -1.52 7.35 -16.37
CA ILE A 83 -2.75 8.16 -16.45
C ILE A 83 -2.40 9.64 -16.23
N GLY A 84 -2.45 10.40 -17.32
CA GLY A 84 -2.10 11.81 -17.40
C GLY A 84 -1.85 12.28 -18.83
N ASP A 85 -1.52 13.56 -18.98
CA ASP A 85 -1.09 14.22 -20.21
C ASP A 85 0.02 15.28 -19.92
N SER A 86 0.34 16.12 -20.90
CA SER A 86 1.40 17.14 -20.74
C SER A 86 1.12 18.23 -19.70
N LYS A 87 -0.12 18.35 -19.22
CA LYS A 87 -0.57 19.39 -18.28
C LYS A 87 -1.08 18.81 -16.96
N THR A 88 -1.61 17.59 -16.98
CA THR A 88 -2.33 16.96 -15.86
C THR A 88 -1.74 15.59 -15.58
N GLN A 89 -1.41 15.30 -14.33
CA GLN A 89 -0.67 14.08 -13.96
C GLN A 89 -1.39 13.34 -12.82
N ASN A 90 -2.70 13.11 -12.96
CA ASN A 90 -3.53 12.56 -11.87
C ASN A 90 -3.02 11.23 -11.32
N GLY A 91 -2.47 10.36 -12.17
CA GLY A 91 -1.88 9.09 -11.75
C GLY A 91 -0.64 9.25 -10.87
N ALA A 92 0.22 10.22 -11.21
CA ALA A 92 1.38 10.58 -10.41
C ALA A 92 0.97 11.30 -9.12
N GLU A 93 -0.02 12.19 -9.17
CA GLU A 93 -0.58 12.87 -8.00
C GLU A 93 -1.13 11.88 -6.97
N LEU A 94 -1.85 10.83 -7.42
CA LEU A 94 -2.31 9.76 -6.53
C LEU A 94 -1.15 9.02 -5.87
N ASN A 95 -0.12 8.64 -6.65
CA ASN A 95 1.05 7.97 -6.09
C ASN A 95 1.81 8.87 -5.09
N ALA A 96 1.93 10.16 -5.39
CA ALA A 96 2.56 11.15 -4.51
C ALA A 96 1.77 11.31 -3.20
N ALA A 97 0.43 11.39 -3.27
CA ALA A 97 -0.43 11.45 -2.10
C ALA A 97 -0.30 10.17 -1.25
N TRP A 98 -0.28 9.00 -1.89
CA TRP A 98 -0.10 7.73 -1.18
C TRP A 98 1.27 7.65 -0.48
N TYR A 99 2.34 8.08 -1.15
CA TYR A 99 3.66 8.24 -0.54
C TYR A 99 3.60 9.19 0.66
N GLN A 100 2.99 10.38 0.50
CA GLN A 100 2.89 11.37 1.57
C GLN A 100 2.21 10.81 2.81
N ARG A 101 1.13 10.04 2.66
CA ARG A 101 0.45 9.38 3.79
C ARG A 101 1.39 8.44 4.53
N ASN A 102 2.10 7.58 3.79
CA ASN A 102 3.01 6.61 4.39
C ASN A 102 4.24 7.26 5.04
N ALA A 103 4.76 8.35 4.45
CA ALA A 103 5.83 9.14 5.04
C ALA A 103 5.40 9.74 6.39
N LYS A 104 4.16 10.26 6.48
CA LYS A 104 3.61 10.77 7.74
C LYS A 104 3.38 9.67 8.78
N ILE A 105 2.92 8.49 8.39
CA ILE A 105 2.79 7.33 9.28
C ILE A 105 4.15 6.97 9.90
N ILE A 106 5.18 6.89 9.07
CA ILE A 106 6.53 6.56 9.52
C ILE A 106 7.13 7.68 10.38
N ALA A 107 6.85 8.95 10.09
CA ALA A 107 7.28 10.05 10.95
C ALA A 107 6.72 9.91 12.38
N LYS A 108 5.44 9.51 12.52
CA LYS A 108 4.82 9.24 13.83
C LYS A 108 5.42 8.02 14.53
N LEU A 109 5.74 6.96 13.78
CA LEU A 109 6.50 5.83 14.33
C LEU A 109 7.85 6.31 14.88
N HIS A 110 8.59 7.11 14.12
CA HIS A 110 9.90 7.61 14.53
C HIS A 110 9.84 8.47 15.79
N GLN A 111 8.80 9.29 15.95
CA GLN A 111 8.59 10.12 17.14
C GLN A 111 8.26 9.32 18.41
N THR A 112 7.74 8.09 18.26
CA THR A 112 7.33 7.24 19.39
C THR A 112 8.38 6.19 19.74
N ALA A 113 9.21 5.79 18.78
CA ALA A 113 10.28 4.82 18.95
C ALA A 113 11.43 5.34 19.80
N LYS A 114 12.01 4.47 20.63
CA LYS A 114 13.24 4.73 21.39
C LYS A 114 14.33 3.70 21.03
N PRO A 115 15.62 4.06 21.20
CA PRO A 115 16.70 3.10 21.03
C PRO A 115 16.49 1.84 21.88
N GLY A 116 16.58 0.66 21.24
CA GLY A 116 16.38 -0.64 21.88
C GLY A 116 14.94 -1.18 21.84
N ASP A 117 13.96 -0.40 21.37
CA ASP A 117 12.58 -0.87 21.24
C ASP A 117 12.45 -2.00 20.20
N LYS A 118 11.58 -2.96 20.52
CA LYS A 118 11.06 -3.95 19.56
C LYS A 118 9.62 -3.59 19.23
N ILE A 119 9.40 -3.04 18.04
CA ILE A 119 8.11 -2.47 17.64
C ILE A 119 7.40 -3.41 16.67
N MET A 120 6.16 -3.77 16.98
CA MET A 120 5.25 -4.44 16.05
C MET A 120 4.32 -3.40 15.43
N VAL A 121 4.26 -3.38 14.09
CA VAL A 121 3.40 -2.47 13.33
C VAL A 121 2.27 -3.27 12.70
N LEU A 122 1.02 -2.89 12.99
CA LEU A 122 -0.20 -3.51 12.45
C LEU A 122 -0.94 -2.52 11.56
N PHE A 123 -1.00 -2.79 10.26
CA PHE A 123 -1.63 -1.95 9.24
C PHE A 123 -2.32 -2.80 8.17
N GLY A 124 -3.20 -2.18 7.39
CA GLY A 124 -3.74 -2.78 6.17
C GLY A 124 -2.64 -3.05 5.14
N ALA A 125 -2.79 -4.13 4.36
CA ALA A 125 -1.72 -4.65 3.49
C ALA A 125 -1.22 -3.64 2.44
N GLY A 126 -2.06 -2.72 1.95
CA GLY A 126 -1.64 -1.69 0.99
C GLY A 126 -0.57 -0.70 1.50
N HIS A 127 -0.30 -0.67 2.80
CA HIS A 127 0.80 0.11 3.40
C HIS A 127 2.14 -0.67 3.43
N ASN A 128 2.11 -1.99 3.24
CA ASN A 128 3.24 -2.87 3.47
C ASN A 128 4.48 -2.51 2.66
N TYR A 129 4.31 -2.09 1.40
CA TYR A 129 5.43 -1.71 0.56
C TYR A 129 6.18 -0.51 1.14
N TRP A 130 5.47 0.59 1.38
CA TRP A 130 6.09 1.82 1.87
C TRP A 130 6.63 1.67 3.28
N LEU A 131 5.92 0.98 4.18
CA LEU A 131 6.42 0.70 5.53
C LEU A 131 7.75 -0.07 5.47
N ARG A 132 7.84 -1.13 4.66
CA ARG A 132 9.11 -1.86 4.48
C ARG A 132 10.18 -1.02 3.84
N HIS A 133 9.84 -0.23 2.82
CA HIS A 133 10.77 0.69 2.16
C HIS A 133 11.39 1.63 3.20
N PHE A 134 10.59 2.39 3.93
CA PHE A 134 11.11 3.34 4.91
C PHE A 134 11.95 2.69 6.00
N ILE A 135 11.51 1.55 6.56
CA ILE A 135 12.27 0.87 7.61
C ILE A 135 13.61 0.32 7.11
N LYS A 136 13.71 -0.08 5.83
CA LYS A 136 14.98 -0.52 5.23
C LYS A 136 15.92 0.64 4.94
N GLU A 137 15.39 1.78 4.50
CA GLU A 137 16.20 2.91 4.04
C GLU A 137 16.53 3.92 5.17
N MET A 138 15.76 3.95 6.26
CA MET A 138 15.99 4.87 7.39
C MET A 138 17.11 4.40 8.31
N PRO A 139 18.09 5.27 8.64
CA PRO A 139 19.11 4.95 9.63
C PRO A 139 18.54 4.62 11.01
N GLY A 140 19.15 3.68 11.71
CA GLY A 140 18.79 3.31 13.09
C GLY A 140 17.60 2.34 13.20
N TYR A 141 17.07 1.87 12.07
CA TYR A 141 16.02 0.85 12.03
C TYR A 141 16.53 -0.45 11.42
N GLN A 142 15.96 -1.56 11.87
CA GLN A 142 16.18 -2.88 11.29
C GLN A 142 14.82 -3.53 11.03
N LEU A 143 14.55 -3.87 9.78
CA LEU A 143 13.36 -4.62 9.43
C LEU A 143 13.47 -6.06 9.93
N VAL A 144 12.46 -6.49 10.70
CA VAL A 144 12.23 -7.89 11.04
C VAL A 144 10.91 -8.31 10.39
N GLU A 145 10.97 -9.27 9.47
CA GLU A 145 9.79 -9.71 8.73
C GLU A 145 8.83 -10.49 9.63
N ALA A 146 7.62 -9.93 9.82
CA ALA A 146 6.56 -10.59 10.58
C ALA A 146 6.22 -11.97 10.02
N TYR A 147 6.28 -12.12 8.68
CA TYR A 147 6.04 -13.37 7.97
C TYR A 147 6.78 -14.58 8.56
N ASN A 148 8.01 -14.39 9.04
CA ASN A 148 8.83 -15.47 9.60
C ASN A 148 8.29 -16.04 10.93
N TYR A 149 7.32 -15.36 11.54
CA TYR A 149 6.71 -15.72 12.82
C TYR A 149 5.23 -16.09 12.69
N LEU A 150 4.65 -15.93 11.50
CA LEU A 150 3.26 -16.30 11.21
C LEU A 150 3.23 -17.76 10.77
N LYS A 151 2.61 -18.62 11.60
CA LYS A 151 2.43 -20.05 11.34
C LYS A 151 1.13 -20.34 10.60
#